data_AF-A0A1S1T7Z6-F1
#
_entry.id   AF-A0A1S1T7Z6-F1
#
_cell.length_a   1.000
_cell.length_b   1.000
_cell.length_c   1.000
_cell.angle_alpha   90.00
_cell.angle_beta   90.00
_cell.angle_gamma   90.00
#
_symmetry.space_group_name_H-M   'P 1'
#
loop_
_entity.id
_entity.type
_entity.pdbx_description
1 polymer ?
#
loop_
_entity_poly.entity_id
_entity_poly.type
_entity_poly.pdbx_seq_one_letter_code
_entity_poly.pdbx_strand_id
1 'polypeptide(L)'
;MRAWQSLFMRSHRDDGDAEQLIFNFSGSSIAHNEVKARDSQALWILDDIKLVAPAFGNLWPLPASVSRPSESIDHITRIVGADVDASLLDDAAQFYTLVKDLAWAPSIWADEGEIGFEWIRGDKHAIVSIDGGGSYGYTLLRGEAFEPGAYEDPRVSFLPQDLREYLEVA
;
A
#
# COMPACT_ATOMS: atom_id res chain seq x y z
N MET A 1 11.54 14.90 11.06
CA MET A 1 10.79 16.07 10.55
C MET A 1 11.41 16.47 9.22
N ARG A 2 10.80 16.07 8.11
CA ARG A 2 11.15 16.55 6.77
C ARG A 2 9.87 17.03 6.10
N ALA A 3 9.99 18.19 5.48
CA ALA A 3 8.90 18.93 4.85
C ALA A 3 8.73 18.45 3.41
N TRP A 4 7.50 18.15 3.01
CA TRP A 4 7.11 18.01 1.61
C TRP A 4 6.79 19.41 1.06
N GLN A 5 7.58 19.89 0.10
CA GLN A 5 7.35 21.15 -0.60
C GLN A 5 6.65 20.92 -1.94
N SER A 6 5.73 21.84 -2.23
CA SER A 6 4.88 22.01 -3.40
C SER A 6 5.53 21.68 -4.76
N LEU A 7 4.82 20.94 -5.60
CA LEU A 7 5.18 20.70 -7.01
C LEU A 7 4.43 21.68 -7.93
N PHE A 8 5.16 22.33 -8.85
CA PHE A 8 4.66 23.29 -9.84
C PHE A 8 4.51 22.56 -11.19
N MET A 9 3.34 22.64 -11.83
CA MET A 9 3.13 22.13 -13.20
C MET A 9 3.68 23.11 -14.24
N ARG A 10 4.47 22.60 -15.20
CA ARG A 10 4.78 23.31 -16.46
C ARG A 10 4.25 22.49 -17.62
N SER A 11 3.12 22.93 -18.16
CA SER A 11 2.51 22.38 -19.37
C SER A 11 3.43 22.64 -20.57
N HIS A 12 3.85 21.58 -21.26
CA HIS A 12 4.36 21.66 -22.62
C HIS A 12 3.34 20.98 -23.54
N ARG A 13 2.72 21.76 -24.42
CA ARG A 13 2.01 21.23 -25.59
C ARG A 13 3.05 20.82 -26.63
N ASP A 14 3.00 19.57 -27.09
CA ASP A 14 2.90 19.25 -28.52
C ASP A 14 2.61 17.76 -28.73
N ASP A 15 1.55 17.52 -29.52
CA ASP A 15 1.30 16.44 -30.47
C ASP A 15 1.58 14.98 -30.09
N GLY A 16 0.51 14.30 -29.64
CA GLY A 16 0.07 13.09 -30.36
C GLY A 16 0.48 11.71 -29.84
N ASP A 17 1.09 11.57 -28.67
CA ASP A 17 1.40 10.27 -28.08
C ASP A 17 1.01 10.22 -26.59
N ALA A 18 0.65 9.02 -26.13
CA ALA A 18 0.08 8.74 -24.80
C ALA A 18 0.80 9.51 -23.67
N GLU A 19 0.02 10.28 -22.90
CA GLU A 19 0.48 11.04 -21.75
C GLU A 19 1.05 10.07 -20.69
N GLN A 20 2.37 9.86 -20.70
CA GLN A 20 3.08 9.33 -19.54
C GLN A 20 3.36 10.50 -18.60
N LEU A 21 2.62 10.55 -17.49
CA LEU A 21 2.94 11.39 -16.35
C LEU A 21 4.20 10.83 -15.67
N ILE A 22 5.37 11.40 -15.99
CA ILE A 22 6.62 11.06 -15.33
C ILE A 22 6.73 11.91 -14.05
N PHE A 23 6.63 11.27 -12.89
CA PHE A 23 6.88 11.89 -11.60
C PHE A 23 8.36 11.73 -11.24
N ASN A 24 9.13 12.81 -11.23
CA ASN A 24 10.54 12.77 -10.81
C ASN A 24 10.65 13.09 -9.30
N PHE A 25 10.96 12.09 -8.47
CA PHE A 25 11.25 12.28 -7.05
C PHE A 25 12.76 12.12 -6.75
N SER A 26 13.52 13.21 -6.89
CA SER A 26 14.93 13.25 -6.48
C SER A 26 15.07 13.52 -4.98
N GLY A 27 15.31 12.46 -4.19
CA GLY A 27 15.50 12.55 -2.74
C GLY A 27 16.53 11.58 -2.16
N SER A 28 17.73 11.48 -2.73
CA SER A 28 18.79 10.60 -2.20
C SER A 28 19.37 11.12 -0.87
N SER A 29 19.35 10.30 0.18
CA SER A 29 20.21 10.49 1.36
C SER A 29 20.53 9.15 2.01
N ILE A 30 21.70 8.62 1.64
CA ILE A 30 22.30 7.42 2.20
C ILE A 30 22.74 7.70 3.64
N ALA A 31 22.17 6.99 4.60
CA ALA A 31 22.76 6.82 5.93
C ALA A 31 23.29 5.38 6.05
N HIS A 32 24.62 5.26 6.00
CA HIS A 32 25.37 4.06 6.38
C HIS A 32 25.05 3.68 7.83
N ASN A 33 24.65 2.44 8.07
CA ASN A 33 24.77 1.83 9.39
C ASN A 33 25.35 0.42 9.27
N GLU A 34 26.63 0.30 9.65
CA GLU A 34 27.30 -0.97 9.94
C GLU A 34 26.60 -1.64 11.12
N VAL A 35 26.04 -2.85 10.90
CA VAL A 35 25.68 -3.74 12.01
C VAL A 35 26.53 -4.99 11.90
N LYS A 36 27.51 -5.07 12.81
CA LYS A 36 28.35 -6.25 13.05
C LYS A 36 27.48 -7.43 13.47
N ALA A 37 27.62 -8.53 12.75
CA ALA A 37 27.12 -9.83 13.14
C ALA A 37 27.63 -10.22 14.53
N ARG A 38 26.71 -10.62 15.42
CA ARG A 38 26.98 -11.54 16.52
C ARG A 38 25.68 -12.25 16.90
N ASP A 39 25.75 -13.58 16.84
CA ASP A 39 24.78 -14.53 17.34
C ASP A 39 24.22 -14.13 18.70
N SER A 40 22.90 -14.26 18.90
CA SER A 40 22.31 -14.85 20.11
C SER A 40 20.79 -14.96 19.97
N GLN A 41 20.30 -16.16 20.25
CA GLN A 41 18.91 -16.57 20.30
C GLN A 41 18.12 -15.72 21.31
N ALA A 42 17.00 -15.13 20.89
CA ALA A 42 16.03 -14.52 21.80
C ALA A 42 14.89 -15.51 22.09
N LEU A 43 15.00 -16.10 23.27
CA LEU A 43 14.01 -16.91 23.96
C LEU A 43 12.87 -15.99 24.43
N TRP A 44 11.68 -16.07 23.83
CA TRP A 44 10.51 -15.35 24.33
C TRP A 44 9.89 -16.12 25.49
N ILE A 45 10.19 -15.68 26.71
CA ILE A 45 9.45 -16.06 27.92
C ILE A 45 8.18 -15.20 27.94
N LEU A 46 7.03 -15.82 27.68
CA LEU A 46 5.72 -15.28 28.03
C LEU A 46 5.34 -15.85 29.40
N ASP A 47 5.61 -15.08 30.45
CA ASP A 47 5.04 -15.34 31.77
C ASP A 47 3.56 -14.94 31.79
N ASP A 48 2.75 -15.84 32.37
CA ASP A 48 1.41 -15.63 32.91
C ASP A 48 0.22 -15.32 31.98
N ILE A 49 0.01 -16.16 30.96
CA ILE A 49 -1.37 -16.51 30.54
C ILE A 49 -1.65 -17.95 30.99
N LYS A 50 -2.37 -18.10 32.11
CA LYS A 50 -2.97 -19.37 32.52
C LYS A 50 -4.10 -19.74 31.55
N LEU A 51 -3.76 -20.38 30.44
CA LEU A 51 -4.69 -21.13 29.62
C LEU A 51 -5.06 -22.42 30.37
N VAL A 52 -6.12 -22.35 31.16
CA VAL A 52 -6.87 -23.55 31.55
C VAL A 52 -7.59 -24.03 30.30
N ALA A 53 -7.03 -25.03 29.63
CA ALA A 53 -7.70 -25.69 28.52
C ALA A 53 -8.83 -26.57 29.06
N PRO A 54 -10.11 -26.32 28.71
CA PRO A 54 -11.13 -27.34 28.94
C PRO A 54 -10.97 -28.43 27.88
N ALA A 55 -10.97 -29.67 28.33
CA ALA A 55 -11.10 -30.85 27.49
C ALA A 55 -12.47 -30.81 26.78
N PHE A 56 -12.49 -30.32 25.54
CA PHE A 56 -13.63 -30.49 24.65
C PHE A 56 -13.25 -31.44 23.53
N GLY A 57 -13.88 -32.61 23.57
CA GLY A 57 -13.99 -33.48 22.41
C GLY A 57 -14.80 -32.81 21.30
N ASN A 58 -14.42 -33.12 20.07
CA ASN A 58 -15.27 -33.19 18.89
C ASN A 58 -16.10 -31.94 18.54
N LEU A 59 -15.47 -30.88 18.00
CA LEU A 59 -16.12 -30.02 16.99
C LEU A 59 -15.08 -29.45 16.02
N TRP A 60 -15.07 -30.00 14.82
CA TRP A 60 -14.58 -29.38 13.59
C TRP A 60 -15.48 -28.18 13.20
N PRO A 61 -15.02 -27.19 12.42
CA PRO A 61 -13.69 -27.05 11.84
C PRO A 61 -12.78 -26.08 12.60
N LEU A 62 -11.47 -26.22 12.33
CA LEU A 62 -10.53 -25.10 12.43
C LEU A 62 -11.20 -23.82 11.93
N PRO A 63 -11.05 -22.65 12.59
CA PRO A 63 -11.56 -21.41 12.02
C PRO A 63 -11.09 -21.35 10.58
N ALA A 64 -12.04 -21.12 9.66
CA ALA A 64 -11.78 -20.99 8.23
C ALA A 64 -10.48 -20.23 8.07
N SER A 65 -9.51 -20.84 7.38
CA SER A 65 -8.21 -20.25 7.13
C SER A 65 -8.42 -18.77 6.86
N VAL A 66 -7.93 -17.90 7.74
CA VAL A 66 -7.85 -16.47 7.47
C VAL A 66 -7.26 -16.39 6.07
N SER A 67 -8.06 -15.96 5.10
CA SER A 67 -7.68 -15.99 3.69
C SER A 67 -6.31 -15.33 3.60
N ARG A 68 -5.32 -16.15 3.25
CA ARG A 68 -3.92 -15.78 3.38
C ARG A 68 -3.68 -14.54 2.53
N PRO A 69 -2.84 -13.59 2.98
CA PRO A 69 -2.27 -12.55 2.13
C PRO A 69 -1.68 -13.10 0.81
N SER A 70 -1.39 -14.40 0.73
CA SER A 70 -0.81 -15.06 -0.44
C SER A 70 -1.59 -14.85 -1.75
N GLU A 71 -2.93 -14.83 -1.75
CA GLU A 71 -3.66 -14.59 -3.01
C GLU A 71 -3.47 -13.16 -3.51
N SER A 72 -3.50 -12.18 -2.59
CA SER A 72 -3.21 -10.78 -2.92
C SER A 72 -1.76 -10.61 -3.37
N ILE A 73 -0.80 -11.24 -2.67
CA ILE A 73 0.62 -11.20 -3.04
C ILE A 73 0.81 -11.79 -4.44
N ASP A 74 0.24 -12.96 -4.74
CA ASP A 74 0.34 -13.59 -6.06
C ASP A 74 -0.31 -12.72 -7.15
N HIS A 75 -1.40 -12.02 -6.83
CA HIS A 75 -2.06 -11.09 -7.73
C HIS A 75 -1.17 -9.89 -8.06
N ILE A 76 -0.67 -9.20 -7.03
CA ILE A 76 0.20 -8.03 -7.19
C ILE A 76 1.48 -8.42 -7.91
N THR A 77 2.15 -9.48 -7.47
CA THR A 77 3.40 -9.99 -8.08
C THR A 77 3.23 -10.28 -9.57
N ARG A 78 2.07 -10.82 -10.00
CA ARG A 78 1.80 -11.05 -11.43
C ARG A 78 1.73 -9.76 -12.24
N ILE A 79 1.28 -8.67 -11.62
CA ILE A 79 1.12 -7.36 -12.27
C ILE A 79 2.45 -6.62 -12.31
N VAL A 80 3.14 -6.52 -11.18
CA VAL A 80 4.34 -5.67 -11.03
C VAL A 80 5.66 -6.41 -11.30
N GLY A 81 5.64 -7.73 -11.37
CA GLY A 81 6.81 -8.57 -11.57
C GLY A 81 7.44 -9.06 -10.26
N ALA A 82 8.41 -9.99 -10.38
CA ALA A 82 9.02 -10.70 -9.26
C ALA A 82 10.23 -9.96 -8.64
N ASP A 83 10.70 -8.89 -9.25
CA ASP A 83 11.90 -8.15 -8.81
C ASP A 83 11.58 -7.03 -7.79
N VAL A 84 10.33 -6.94 -7.35
CA VAL A 84 9.89 -5.96 -6.35
C VAL A 84 10.27 -6.42 -4.94
N ASP A 85 10.66 -5.47 -4.08
CA ASP A 85 10.99 -5.74 -2.69
C ASP A 85 9.85 -6.45 -1.96
N ALA A 86 10.19 -7.46 -1.15
CA ALA A 86 9.20 -8.30 -0.47
C ALA A 86 8.34 -7.50 0.52
N SER A 87 8.91 -6.51 1.22
CA SER A 87 8.16 -5.67 2.16
C SER A 87 7.16 -4.77 1.43
N LEU A 88 7.57 -4.24 0.27
CA LEU A 88 6.69 -3.46 -0.60
C LEU A 88 5.54 -4.32 -1.16
N LEU A 89 5.82 -5.55 -1.59
CA LEU A 89 4.78 -6.50 -2.01
C LEU A 89 3.80 -6.85 -0.88
N ASP A 90 4.30 -7.10 0.33
CA ASP A 90 3.48 -7.41 1.51
C ASP A 90 2.57 -6.24 1.88
N ASP A 91 3.08 -5.01 1.84
CA ASP A 91 2.33 -3.80 2.14
C ASP A 91 1.26 -3.52 1.07
N ALA A 92 1.61 -3.63 -0.21
CA ALA A 92 0.66 -3.50 -1.30
C ALA A 92 -0.42 -4.57 -1.28
N ALA A 93 -0.06 -5.81 -0.96
CA ALA A 93 -1.03 -6.89 -0.81
C ALA A 93 -1.99 -6.64 0.36
N GLN A 94 -1.49 -6.12 1.50
CA GLN A 94 -2.33 -5.72 2.63
C GLN A 94 -3.30 -4.62 2.23
N PHE A 95 -2.81 -3.54 1.63
CA PHE A 95 -3.67 -2.46 1.15
C PHE A 95 -4.71 -2.97 0.13
N TYR A 96 -4.30 -3.83 -0.81
CA TYR A 96 -5.19 -4.40 -1.82
C TYR A 96 -6.36 -5.17 -1.19
N THR A 97 -6.18 -5.84 -0.05
CA THR A 97 -7.30 -6.51 0.65
C THR A 97 -8.41 -5.56 1.08
N LEU A 98 -8.11 -4.26 1.27
CA LEU A 98 -9.09 -3.26 1.69
C LEU A 98 -9.95 -2.75 0.52
N VAL A 99 -9.43 -2.85 -0.71
CA VAL A 99 -10.02 -2.22 -1.89
C VAL A 99 -10.46 -3.21 -2.98
N LYS A 100 -10.01 -4.48 -2.93
CA LYS A 100 -10.29 -5.48 -3.96
C LYS A 100 -11.77 -5.80 -4.17
N ASP A 101 -12.59 -5.59 -3.15
CA ASP A 101 -14.04 -5.86 -3.19
C ASP A 101 -14.86 -4.62 -3.57
N LEU A 102 -14.20 -3.48 -3.85
CA LEU A 102 -14.88 -2.28 -4.33
C LEU A 102 -15.31 -2.45 -5.80
N ALA A 103 -16.43 -1.85 -6.17
CA ALA A 103 -16.96 -1.92 -7.53
C ALA A 103 -16.06 -1.24 -8.58
N TRP A 104 -15.21 -0.31 -8.14
CA TRP A 104 -14.22 0.37 -8.96
C TRP A 104 -12.83 -0.18 -8.65
N ALA A 105 -12.34 -1.04 -9.53
CA ALA A 105 -11.02 -1.65 -9.39
C ALA A 105 -9.91 -0.68 -9.85
N PRO A 106 -8.75 -0.68 -9.17
CA PRO A 106 -7.59 0.09 -9.59
C PRO A 106 -6.84 -0.58 -10.75
N SER A 107 -6.20 0.24 -11.56
CA SER A 107 -4.96 -0.12 -12.25
C SER A 107 -3.83 -0.17 -11.24
N ILE A 108 -2.97 -1.18 -11.33
CA ILE A 108 -1.85 -1.37 -10.40
C ILE A 108 -0.56 -1.32 -11.21
N TRP A 109 0.43 -0.58 -10.72
CA TRP A 109 1.74 -0.41 -11.37
C TRP A 109 2.84 -0.30 -10.31
N ALA A 110 4.09 -0.41 -10.75
CA ALA A 110 5.26 -0.18 -9.90
C ALA A 110 6.23 0.76 -10.60
N ASP A 111 6.83 1.66 -9.83
CA ASP A 111 7.85 2.59 -10.31
C ASP A 111 8.76 3.03 -9.15
N GLU A 112 10.05 3.24 -9.43
CA GLU A 112 11.07 3.77 -8.50
C GLU A 112 11.01 3.30 -7.01
N GLY A 113 10.67 2.03 -6.76
CA GLY A 113 10.59 1.49 -5.40
C GLY A 113 9.24 1.73 -4.69
N GLU A 114 8.21 2.04 -5.46
CA GLU A 114 6.84 2.20 -5.01
C GLU A 114 5.88 1.29 -5.81
N ILE A 115 4.73 0.97 -5.22
CA ILE A 115 3.59 0.36 -5.91
C ILE A 115 2.42 1.36 -5.88
N GLY A 116 1.95 1.72 -7.07
CA GLY A 116 0.82 2.61 -7.26
C GLY A 116 -0.49 1.86 -7.49
N PHE A 117 -1.56 2.35 -6.87
CA PHE A 117 -2.94 1.97 -7.16
C PHE A 117 -3.67 3.20 -7.70
N GLU A 118 -4.15 3.10 -8.93
CA GLU A 118 -4.72 4.22 -9.66
C GLU A 118 -6.12 3.89 -10.14
N TRP A 119 -7.07 4.75 -9.79
CA TRP A 119 -8.47 4.63 -10.16
C TRP A 119 -8.82 5.76 -11.10
N ILE A 120 -9.26 5.45 -12.33
CA ILE A 120 -9.75 6.45 -13.30
C ILE A 120 -11.13 6.02 -13.81
N ARG A 121 -12.12 6.92 -13.68
CA ARG A 121 -13.49 6.73 -14.20
C ARG A 121 -14.16 8.08 -14.41
N GLY A 122 -14.34 8.47 -15.67
CA GLY A 122 -14.97 9.74 -16.01
C GLY A 122 -14.17 10.93 -15.48
N ASP A 123 -14.79 11.73 -14.63
CA ASP A 123 -14.21 12.90 -13.96
C ASP A 123 -13.59 12.59 -12.59
N LYS A 124 -13.55 11.30 -12.19
CA LYS A 124 -12.93 10.87 -10.94
C LYS A 124 -11.58 10.22 -11.20
N HIS A 125 -10.61 10.61 -10.38
CA HIS A 125 -9.26 10.07 -10.39
C HIS A 125 -8.72 10.01 -8.96
N ALA A 126 -8.25 8.86 -8.52
CA ALA A 126 -7.53 8.71 -7.26
C ALA A 126 -6.23 7.94 -7.47
N ILE A 127 -5.19 8.31 -6.74
CA ILE A 127 -3.89 7.63 -6.76
C ILE A 127 -3.47 7.37 -5.32
N VAL A 128 -3.06 6.14 -5.04
CA VAL A 128 -2.41 5.71 -3.80
C VAL A 128 -1.01 5.23 -4.16
N SER A 129 0.01 5.62 -3.39
CA SER A 129 1.38 5.13 -3.53
C SER A 129 1.90 4.54 -2.22
N ILE A 130 2.57 3.39 -2.32
CA ILE A 130 3.11 2.60 -1.20
C ILE A 130 4.60 2.41 -1.43
N ASP A 131 5.42 2.66 -0.40
CA ASP A 131 6.90 2.65 -0.46
C ASP A 131 7.55 1.49 0.33
N GLY A 132 6.76 0.61 0.95
CA GLY A 132 7.23 -0.49 1.80
C GLY A 132 7.50 -0.11 3.26
N GLY A 133 7.11 1.11 3.70
CA GLY A 133 7.23 1.57 5.08
C GLY A 133 6.08 1.18 6.02
N GLY A 134 5.09 0.41 5.54
CA GLY A 134 3.86 0.08 6.26
C GLY A 134 2.78 1.17 6.19
N SER A 135 3.01 2.24 5.43
CA SER A 135 2.11 3.37 5.22
C SER A 135 1.97 3.70 3.72
N TYR A 136 1.07 4.62 3.40
CA TYR A 136 0.88 5.06 2.02
C TYR A 136 0.46 6.53 1.94
N GLY A 137 0.82 7.17 0.83
CA GLY A 137 0.28 8.47 0.44
C GLY A 137 -0.89 8.30 -0.52
N TYR A 138 -1.83 9.24 -0.54
CA TYR A 138 -2.90 9.24 -1.53
C TYR A 138 -3.40 10.64 -1.88
N THR A 139 -3.86 10.77 -3.13
CA THR A 139 -4.42 12.00 -3.68
C THR A 139 -5.73 11.71 -4.41
N LEU A 140 -6.63 12.68 -4.38
CA LEU A 140 -7.96 12.61 -4.96
C LEU A 140 -8.15 13.80 -5.89
N LEU A 141 -8.67 13.57 -7.09
CA LEU A 141 -9.10 14.64 -7.98
C LEU A 141 -10.40 15.25 -7.43
N ARG A 142 -10.34 16.53 -7.08
CA ARG A 142 -11.47 17.33 -6.60
C ARG A 142 -11.57 18.58 -7.45
N GLY A 143 -12.65 18.68 -8.24
CA GLY A 143 -12.74 19.68 -9.28
C GLY A 143 -11.66 19.44 -10.34
N GLU A 144 -10.77 20.41 -10.53
CA GLU A 144 -9.71 20.37 -11.56
C GLU A 144 -8.31 20.08 -10.99
N ALA A 145 -8.20 19.78 -9.69
CA ALA A 145 -6.91 19.61 -9.02
C ALA A 145 -6.82 18.32 -8.21
N PHE A 146 -5.62 17.74 -8.18
CA PHE A 146 -5.28 16.71 -7.21
C PHE A 146 -5.03 17.34 -5.86
N GLU A 147 -5.80 16.90 -4.88
CA GLU A 147 -5.62 17.27 -3.48
C GLU A 147 -5.15 16.06 -2.69
N PRO A 148 -4.27 16.24 -1.70
CA PRO A 148 -3.93 15.17 -0.77
C PRO A 148 -5.18 14.72 0.00
N GLY A 149 -5.17 13.46 0.38
CA GLY A 149 -6.15 12.89 1.29
C GLY A 149 -6.24 13.59 2.65
N ALA A 150 -7.31 13.34 3.39
CA ALA A 150 -7.49 13.92 4.72
C ALA A 150 -6.53 13.37 5.79
N TYR A 151 -5.88 12.24 5.51
CA TYR A 151 -4.97 11.56 6.43
C TYR A 151 -3.55 11.55 5.85
N GLU A 152 -2.60 12.06 6.63
CA GLU A 152 -1.17 11.96 6.34
C GLU A 152 -0.68 10.56 6.75
N ASP A 153 0.00 9.87 5.83
CA ASP A 153 0.62 8.54 6.01
C ASP A 153 -0.25 7.48 6.73
N PRO A 154 -1.49 7.20 6.29
CA PRO A 154 -2.28 6.09 6.81
C PRO A 154 -1.54 4.75 6.69
N ARG A 155 -1.76 3.86 7.66
CA ARG A 155 -1.23 2.49 7.61
C ARG A 155 -1.92 1.68 6.53
N VAL A 156 -1.19 0.78 5.86
CA VAL A 156 -1.71 -0.11 4.81
C VAL A 156 -2.83 -1.06 5.27
N SER A 157 -3.01 -1.21 6.58
CA SER A 157 -4.11 -1.98 7.19
C SER A 157 -5.37 -1.15 7.47
N PHE A 158 -5.40 0.12 7.06
CA PHE A 158 -6.49 1.06 7.33
C PHE A 158 -6.87 1.82 6.06
N LEU A 159 -8.17 1.87 5.76
CA LEU A 159 -8.73 2.66 4.66
C LEU A 159 -9.43 3.91 5.23
N PRO A 160 -8.86 5.11 5.07
CA PRO A 160 -9.50 6.38 5.41
C PRO A 160 -10.92 6.49 4.89
N GLN A 161 -11.77 7.14 5.67
CA GLN A 161 -13.17 7.29 5.32
C GLN A 161 -13.37 8.12 4.05
N ASP A 162 -12.59 9.19 3.84
CA ASP A 162 -12.68 10.04 2.65
C ASP A 162 -12.25 9.29 1.39
N LEU A 163 -11.19 8.49 1.46
CA LEU A 163 -10.78 7.61 0.35
C LEU A 163 -11.87 6.56 0.06
N ARG A 164 -12.43 5.91 1.10
CA ARG A 164 -13.52 4.95 0.94
C ARG A 164 -14.73 5.57 0.24
N GLU A 165 -15.22 6.70 0.75
CA GLU A 165 -16.36 7.41 0.19
C GLU A 165 -16.08 7.85 -1.25
N TYR A 166 -14.86 8.31 -1.54
CA TYR A 166 -14.47 8.67 -2.90
C TYR A 166 -14.54 7.47 -3.86
N LEU A 167 -14.11 6.29 -3.41
CA LEU A 167 -14.09 5.09 -4.25
C LEU A 167 -15.45 4.37 -4.36
N GLU A 168 -16.30 4.43 -3.33
CA GLU A 168 -17.62 3.75 -3.30
C GLU A 168 -18.70 4.48 -4.10
N VAL A 169 -18.59 5.80 -4.27
CA VAL A 169 -19.57 6.61 -5.02
C VAL A 169 -19.34 6.54 -6.55
N ALA A 170 -18.30 5.83 -7.00
CA ALA A 170 -17.87 5.80 -8.40
C ALA A 170 -18.54 4.72 -9.25
#